data_AF-A0A162XW49-F1
#
_entry.id   AF-A0A162XW49-F1
#
_cell.length_a   1.000
_cell.length_b   1.000
_cell.length_c   1.000
_cell.angle_alpha   90.00
_cell.angle_beta   90.00
_cell.angle_gamma   90.00
#
_symmetry.space_group_name_H-M   'P 1'
#
loop_
_entity.id
_entity.type
_entity.pdbx_description
1 polymer ?
#
loop_
_entity_poly.entity_id
_entity_poly.type
_entity_poly.pdbx_seq_one_letter_code
_entity_poly.pdbx_strand_id
1 'polypeptide(L)'
;MKKLYILIIVIFFISCKSTFVTNDNSNINTSVNLYAFIGEKISVTEFNPNRKNKRIEIDSITGDTIRYVSFVMDLGFNNKYKVLKNVFNKIEGDTINFVAYNHYGRPGFENYKHVILYLSKDKKSGAFYHQKYQFDPVKKSKNGIWKGLKGQSIQKLFNKKKEGVLGARGIFD
;
A
#
# COMPACT_ATOMS: atom_id res chain seq x y z
N MET A 1 -31.50 11.68 61.79
CA MET A 1 -31.22 11.01 60.51
C MET A 1 -30.21 11.86 59.73
N LYS A 2 -28.93 11.48 59.72
CA LYS A 2 -27.85 12.24 59.08
C LYS A 2 -27.85 11.97 57.57
N LYS A 3 -28.02 13.00 56.74
CA LYS A 3 -27.82 12.90 55.29
C LYS A 3 -26.31 12.96 54.99
N LEU A 4 -25.79 11.89 54.42
CA LEU A 4 -24.42 11.75 53.93
C LEU A 4 -24.37 12.34 52.51
N TYR A 5 -23.66 13.45 52.32
CA TYR A 5 -23.38 13.98 50.99
C TYR A 5 -22.06 13.38 50.50
N ILE A 6 -22.15 12.45 49.54
CA ILE A 6 -21.00 11.91 48.83
C ILE A 6 -20.70 12.86 47.67
N LEU A 7 -19.57 13.57 47.76
CA LEU A 7 -19.03 14.41 46.71
C LEU A 7 -18.35 13.50 45.67
N ILE A 8 -19.02 13.23 44.54
CA ILE A 8 -18.44 12.49 43.42
C ILE A 8 -17.64 13.49 42.56
N ILE A 9 -16.32 13.45 42.67
CA ILE A 9 -15.42 14.18 41.77
C ILE A 9 -15.30 13.36 40.48
N VAL A 10 -16.05 13.78 39.43
CA VAL A 10 -15.91 13.23 38.09
C VAL A 10 -14.73 13.93 37.40
N ILE A 11 -13.57 13.27 37.38
CA ILE A 11 -12.42 13.72 36.58
C ILE A 11 -12.68 13.30 35.13
N PHE A 12 -13.23 14.22 34.34
CA PHE A 12 -13.23 14.11 32.89
C PHE A 12 -11.79 14.23 32.38
N PHE A 13 -11.14 13.09 32.14
CA PHE A 13 -9.95 13.05 31.30
C PHE A 13 -10.39 13.37 29.86
N ILE A 14 -10.37 14.66 29.52
CA ILE A 14 -10.37 15.11 28.13
C ILE A 14 -9.04 14.64 27.54
N SER A 15 -9.04 13.41 27.03
CA SER A 15 -7.98 12.90 26.18
C SER A 15 -8.00 13.75 24.91
N CYS A 16 -7.26 14.86 24.95
CA CYS A 16 -6.94 15.66 23.79
C CYS A 16 -6.14 14.76 22.83
N LYS A 17 -6.84 14.06 21.93
CA LYS A 17 -6.20 13.51 20.73
C LYS A 17 -5.74 14.73 19.96
N SER A 18 -4.50 15.14 20.19
CA SER A 18 -3.76 16.01 19.29
C SER A 18 -3.81 15.34 17.92
N THR A 19 -4.76 15.79 17.09
CA THR A 19 -4.69 15.58 15.65
C THR A 19 -3.45 16.33 15.20
N PHE A 20 -2.34 15.63 15.16
CA PHE A 20 -1.18 16.06 14.39
C PHE A 20 -1.66 16.13 12.95
N VAL A 21 -2.18 17.29 12.54
CA VAL A 21 -2.42 17.63 11.16
C VAL A 21 -1.03 17.72 10.54
N THR A 22 -0.53 16.58 10.07
CA THR A 22 0.58 16.59 9.14
C THR A 22 0.06 17.32 7.92
N ASN A 23 0.58 18.52 7.63
CA ASN A 23 0.46 19.14 6.32
C ASN A 23 0.89 18.09 5.30
N ASP A 24 -0.09 17.44 4.69
CA ASP A 24 0.08 16.35 3.75
C ASP A 24 0.42 17.03 2.42
N ASN A 25 1.66 17.52 2.31
CA ASN A 25 2.24 18.07 1.08
C ASN A 25 2.47 16.94 0.06
N SER A 26 1.52 16.01 -0.08
CA SER A 26 1.53 15.04 -1.17
C SER A 26 1.36 15.81 -2.46
N ASN A 27 2.23 15.57 -3.42
CA ASN A 27 2.02 16.09 -4.78
C ASN A 27 0.80 15.36 -5.34
N ILE A 28 -0.35 16.03 -5.37
CA ILE A 28 -1.60 15.49 -5.91
C ILE A 28 -1.57 15.70 -7.43
N ASN A 29 -1.65 14.61 -8.18
CA ASN A 29 -1.88 14.61 -9.60
C ASN A 29 -2.77 13.41 -9.96
N THR A 30 -4.08 13.65 -10.01
CA THR A 30 -5.08 12.61 -10.21
C THR A 30 -5.17 12.08 -11.65
N SER A 31 -4.48 12.69 -12.62
CA SER A 31 -4.38 12.12 -13.97
C SER A 31 -3.42 10.93 -14.01
N VAL A 32 -2.45 10.87 -13.09
CA VAL A 32 -1.44 9.80 -12.99
C VAL A 32 -1.97 8.69 -12.08
N ASN A 33 -2.07 7.46 -12.60
CA ASN A 33 -2.49 6.28 -11.82
C ASN A 33 -1.34 5.70 -10.97
N LEU A 34 -0.84 6.53 -10.06
CA LEU A 34 0.18 6.17 -9.09
C LEU A 34 -0.19 6.73 -7.72
N TYR A 35 -0.01 5.91 -6.69
CA TYR A 35 -0.12 6.29 -5.30
C TYR A 35 1.18 5.89 -4.60
N ALA A 36 1.83 6.82 -3.93
CA ALA A 36 3.03 6.54 -3.14
C ALA A 36 2.81 7.02 -1.71
N PHE A 37 3.18 6.18 -0.75
CA PHE A 37 3.02 6.48 0.68
C PHE A 37 4.09 5.78 1.51
N ILE A 38 4.39 6.34 2.66
CA ILE A 38 5.18 5.68 3.71
C ILE A 38 4.22 4.78 4.48
N GLY A 39 4.47 3.47 4.43
CA GLY A 39 3.69 2.46 5.09
C GLY A 39 4.42 1.79 6.26
N GLU A 40 3.66 1.34 7.26
CA GLU A 40 4.11 0.38 8.27
C GLU A 40 3.41 -0.95 8.06
N LYS A 41 4.17 -2.04 8.01
CA LYS A 41 3.63 -3.39 7.76
C LYS A 41 2.68 -3.81 8.87
N ILE A 42 1.47 -4.25 8.50
CA ILE A 42 0.54 -4.93 9.41
C ILE A 42 0.55 -6.43 9.11
N SER A 43 0.33 -6.83 7.84
CA SER A 43 0.38 -8.25 7.44
C SER A 43 0.75 -8.43 5.97
N VAL A 44 1.40 -9.56 5.67
CA VAL A 44 1.69 -10.04 4.31
C VAL A 44 1.32 -11.53 4.27
N THR A 45 0.21 -11.84 3.58
CA THR A 45 -0.34 -13.20 3.49
C THR A 45 -0.26 -13.67 2.06
N GLU A 46 0.41 -14.80 1.84
CA GLU A 46 0.53 -15.42 0.54
C GLU A 46 -0.79 -16.08 0.11
N PHE A 47 -1.09 -16.07 -1.19
CA PHE A 47 -2.17 -16.82 -1.79
C PHE A 47 -1.75 -17.42 -3.13
N ASN A 48 -2.39 -18.52 -3.54
CA ASN A 48 -2.14 -19.15 -4.82
C ASN A 48 -2.98 -18.47 -5.93
N PRO A 49 -2.38 -17.71 -6.87
CA PRO A 49 -3.12 -17.06 -7.95
C PRO A 49 -3.68 -18.06 -8.98
N ASN A 50 -3.18 -19.29 -8.99
CA ASN A 50 -3.60 -20.35 -9.91
C ASN A 50 -4.74 -21.23 -9.37
N ARG A 51 -5.39 -20.86 -8.25
CA ARG A 51 -6.48 -21.66 -7.66
C ARG A 51 -7.65 -21.91 -8.62
N LYS A 52 -7.93 -20.98 -9.55
CA LYS A 52 -9.01 -21.07 -10.54
C LYS A 52 -8.48 -20.81 -11.95
N ASN A 53 -7.56 -21.66 -12.41
CA ASN A 53 -6.82 -21.43 -13.64
C ASN A 53 -7.34 -22.21 -14.87
N LYS A 54 -8.50 -22.84 -14.75
CA LYS A 54 -9.12 -23.67 -15.79
C LYS A 54 -10.41 -23.03 -16.28
N ARG A 55 -10.57 -22.95 -17.60
CA ARG A 55 -11.85 -22.63 -18.26
C ARG A 55 -12.17 -23.73 -19.27
N ILE A 56 -13.44 -24.10 -19.36
CA ILE A 56 -13.94 -25.05 -20.35
C ILE A 56 -14.86 -24.28 -21.29
N GLU A 57 -14.69 -24.48 -22.59
CA GLU A 57 -15.56 -23.91 -23.63
C GLU A 57 -15.86 -24.99 -24.68
N ILE A 58 -16.95 -24.80 -25.41
CA ILE A 58 -17.32 -25.64 -26.56
C ILE A 58 -16.94 -24.88 -27.83
N ASP A 59 -16.18 -25.53 -28.71
CA ASP A 59 -15.86 -25.00 -30.02
C ASP A 59 -17.14 -24.87 -30.85
N SER A 60 -17.49 -23.66 -31.28
CA SER A 60 -18.73 -23.40 -32.01
C SER A 60 -18.75 -23.97 -33.43
N ILE A 61 -17.59 -24.36 -33.98
CA ILE A 61 -17.44 -24.91 -35.33
C ILE A 61 -17.41 -26.44 -35.28
N THR A 62 -16.62 -27.02 -34.37
CA THR A 62 -16.43 -28.48 -34.32
C THR A 62 -17.29 -29.18 -33.27
N GLY A 63 -17.80 -28.46 -32.28
CA GLY A 63 -18.50 -29.03 -31.12
C GLY A 63 -17.56 -29.63 -30.06
N ASP A 64 -16.25 -29.54 -30.26
CA ASP A 64 -15.27 -30.10 -29.33
C ASP A 64 -15.22 -29.35 -28.00
N THR A 65 -14.90 -30.07 -26.93
CA THR A 65 -14.65 -29.46 -25.63
C THR A 65 -13.20 -28.95 -25.57
N ILE A 66 -13.02 -27.65 -25.50
CA ILE A 66 -11.71 -27.01 -25.32
C ILE A 66 -11.47 -26.72 -23.83
N ARG A 67 -10.33 -27.18 -23.32
CA ARG A 67 -9.88 -26.89 -21.95
C ARG A 67 -8.71 -25.92 -21.96
N TYR A 68 -8.97 -24.69 -21.52
CA TYR A 68 -7.94 -23.68 -21.31
C TYR A 68 -7.34 -23.81 -19.91
N VAL A 69 -6.01 -23.84 -19.84
CA VAL A 69 -5.26 -23.78 -18.58
C VAL A 69 -4.31 -22.59 -18.66
N SER A 70 -4.56 -21.56 -17.86
CA SER A 70 -3.63 -20.45 -17.68
C SER A 70 -2.70 -20.73 -16.50
N PHE A 71 -1.49 -20.18 -16.48
CA PHE A 71 -0.62 -20.29 -15.32
C PHE A 71 0.08 -18.96 -15.06
N VAL A 72 -0.17 -18.40 -13.89
CA VAL A 72 0.52 -17.22 -13.35
C VAL A 72 1.82 -17.70 -12.72
N MET A 73 2.95 -17.25 -13.26
CA MET A 73 4.30 -17.61 -12.77
C MET A 73 4.74 -16.83 -11.53
N ASP A 74 3.89 -15.94 -11.02
CA ASP A 74 4.15 -15.17 -9.81
C ASP A 74 3.42 -15.80 -8.61
N LEU A 75 4.01 -15.64 -7.41
CA LEU A 75 3.29 -15.79 -6.15
C LEU A 75 2.44 -14.54 -5.88
N GLY A 76 1.24 -14.73 -5.33
CA GLY A 76 0.33 -13.66 -4.95
C GLY A 76 0.41 -13.34 -3.46
N PHE A 77 0.35 -12.06 -3.10
CA PHE A 77 0.39 -11.60 -1.72
C PHE A 77 -0.71 -10.58 -1.45
N ASN A 78 -1.53 -10.85 -0.43
CA ASN A 78 -2.44 -9.88 0.17
C ASN A 78 -1.68 -9.11 1.25
N ASN A 79 -1.58 -7.80 1.07
CA ASN A 79 -0.80 -6.93 1.95
C ASN A 79 -1.75 -5.98 2.68
N LYS A 80 -1.52 -5.80 3.98
CA LYS A 80 -2.17 -4.78 4.80
C LYS A 80 -1.12 -3.91 5.46
N TYR A 81 -1.20 -2.60 5.26
CA TYR A 81 -0.23 -1.64 5.76
C TYR A 81 -0.96 -0.45 6.40
N LYS A 82 -0.36 0.12 7.45
CA LYS A 82 -0.77 1.42 7.99
C LYS A 82 -0.22 2.52 7.09
N VAL A 83 -1.04 3.50 6.73
CA VAL A 83 -0.63 4.69 5.98
C VAL A 83 -0.10 5.72 6.98
N LEU A 84 1.21 5.97 6.95
CA LEU A 84 1.85 6.92 7.88
C LEU A 84 1.98 8.32 7.27
N LYS A 85 2.18 8.42 5.96
CA LYS A 85 2.31 9.68 5.22
C LYS A 85 2.12 9.47 3.72
N ASN A 86 1.31 10.29 3.07
CA ASN A 86 1.20 10.29 1.62
C ASN A 86 2.42 10.99 0.99
N VAL A 87 2.93 10.45 -0.11
CA VAL A 87 4.08 10.98 -0.88
C VAL A 87 3.62 11.50 -2.24
N PHE A 88 2.77 10.75 -2.94
CA PHE A 88 2.22 11.12 -4.24
C PHE A 88 0.81 10.56 -4.38
N ASN A 89 -0.15 11.42 -4.71
CA ASN A 89 -1.58 11.16 -4.55
C ASN A 89 -1.97 10.70 -3.13
N LYS A 90 -3.26 10.79 -2.82
CA LYS A 90 -3.77 10.54 -1.48
C LYS A 90 -4.40 9.15 -1.39
N ILE A 91 -3.98 8.37 -0.40
CA ILE A 91 -4.73 7.20 0.07
C ILE A 91 -5.66 7.66 1.19
N GLU A 92 -6.95 7.39 1.04
CA GLU A 92 -7.94 7.67 2.07
C GLU A 92 -7.87 6.61 3.18
N GLY A 93 -7.85 7.06 4.42
CA GLY A 93 -7.79 6.18 5.61
C GLY A 93 -6.38 5.99 6.18
N ASP A 94 -6.32 5.38 7.36
CA ASP A 94 -5.09 5.10 8.09
C ASP A 94 -4.48 3.73 7.75
N THR A 95 -5.19 2.92 6.96
CA THR A 95 -4.78 1.58 6.55
C THR A 95 -5.16 1.34 5.09
N ILE A 96 -4.38 0.51 4.42
CA ILE A 96 -4.61 0.12 3.03
C ILE A 96 -4.37 -1.37 2.83
N ASN A 97 -5.22 -1.97 2.00
CA ASN A 97 -5.02 -3.31 1.46
C ASN A 97 -4.60 -3.21 -0.01
N PHE A 98 -3.61 -4.00 -0.41
CA PHE A 98 -3.18 -4.09 -1.81
C PHE A 98 -2.64 -5.48 -2.15
N VAL A 99 -2.69 -5.82 -3.43
CA VAL A 99 -2.14 -7.07 -3.94
C VAL A 99 -0.73 -6.82 -4.51
N ALA A 100 0.20 -7.70 -4.19
CA ALA A 100 1.51 -7.74 -4.82
C ALA A 100 1.74 -9.10 -5.46
N TYR A 101 2.44 -9.10 -6.59
CA TYR A 101 2.87 -10.30 -7.29
C TYR A 101 4.40 -10.31 -7.37
N ASN A 102 5.02 -11.44 -7.08
CA ASN A 102 6.47 -11.59 -7.11
C ASN A 102 6.87 -12.95 -7.69
N HIS A 103 7.85 -12.93 -8.59
CA HIS A 103 8.37 -14.13 -9.24
C HIS A 103 9.42 -14.86 -8.38
N TYR A 104 10.20 -14.11 -7.58
CA TYR A 104 11.38 -14.61 -6.87
C TYR A 104 11.13 -14.85 -5.37
N GLY A 105 9.92 -15.31 -5.01
CA GLY A 105 9.53 -15.57 -3.62
C GLY A 105 8.82 -14.39 -2.96
N ARG A 106 9.03 -14.21 -1.65
CA ARG A 106 8.34 -13.17 -0.86
C ARG A 106 8.77 -11.75 -1.25
N PRO A 107 7.88 -10.74 -1.18
CA PRO A 107 8.23 -9.38 -1.59
C PRO A 107 9.33 -8.77 -0.72
N GLY A 108 10.37 -8.20 -1.34
CA GLY A 108 11.51 -7.63 -0.61
C GLY A 108 11.15 -6.51 0.37
N PHE A 109 10.07 -5.77 0.12
CA PHE A 109 9.57 -4.73 1.03
C PHE A 109 9.11 -5.28 2.39
N GLU A 110 8.78 -6.58 2.46
CA GLU A 110 8.32 -7.22 3.69
C GLU A 110 9.38 -7.20 4.80
N ASN A 111 10.66 -7.14 4.43
CA ASN A 111 11.79 -7.18 5.36
C ASN A 111 12.00 -5.86 6.13
N TYR A 112 11.18 -4.84 5.86
CA TYR A 112 11.33 -3.52 6.46
C TYR A 112 10.09 -3.12 7.25
N LYS A 113 10.31 -2.56 8.44
CA LYS A 113 9.21 -2.02 9.27
C LYS A 113 8.50 -0.87 8.57
N HIS A 114 9.28 0.06 8.00
CA HIS A 114 8.79 1.24 7.31
C HIS A 114 9.33 1.30 5.88
N VAL A 115 8.44 1.55 4.93
CA VAL A 115 8.77 1.48 3.50
C VAL A 115 7.92 2.47 2.70
N ILE A 116 8.50 3.08 1.66
CA ILE A 116 7.71 3.74 0.62
C ILE A 116 7.22 2.66 -0.34
N LEU A 117 5.91 2.55 -0.48
CA LEU A 117 5.26 1.66 -1.43
C LEU A 117 4.66 2.48 -2.56
N TYR A 118 4.67 1.88 -3.76
CA TYR A 118 4.20 2.49 -5.00
C TYR A 118 3.08 1.61 -5.56
N LEU A 119 1.87 2.14 -5.64
CA LEU A 119 0.67 1.39 -6.00
C LEU A 119 0.00 2.02 -7.23
N SER A 120 -0.67 1.19 -8.03
CA SER A 120 -1.69 1.63 -8.98
C SER A 120 -3.06 1.18 -8.50
N LYS A 121 -4.09 1.92 -8.90
CA LYS A 121 -5.48 1.60 -8.58
C LYS A 121 -6.17 1.10 -9.84
N ASP A 122 -6.81 -0.07 -9.76
CA ASP A 122 -7.70 -0.51 -10.81
C ASP A 122 -8.98 0.34 -10.78
N LYS A 123 -9.31 1.00 -11.90
CA LYS A 123 -10.43 1.96 -11.95
C LYS A 123 -11.79 1.27 -11.82
N LYS A 124 -11.89 -0.02 -12.17
CA LYS A 124 -13.16 -0.78 -12.17
C LYS A 124 -13.49 -1.33 -10.78
N SER A 125 -12.54 -2.04 -10.18
CA SER A 125 -12.70 -2.68 -8.85
C SER A 125 -12.33 -1.76 -7.69
N GLY A 126 -11.58 -0.70 -7.95
CA GLY A 126 -11.00 0.16 -6.90
C GLY A 126 -9.83 -0.49 -6.14
N ALA A 127 -9.45 -1.73 -6.48
CA ALA A 127 -8.38 -2.46 -5.83
C ALA A 127 -7.00 -1.85 -6.12
N PHE A 128 -6.12 -1.87 -5.13
CA PHE A 128 -4.76 -1.41 -5.27
C PHE A 128 -3.80 -2.55 -5.58
N TYR A 129 -2.85 -2.30 -6.46
CA TYR A 129 -1.82 -3.23 -6.89
C TYR A 129 -0.44 -2.60 -6.75
N HIS A 130 0.50 -3.35 -6.20
CA HIS A 130 1.87 -2.91 -6.05
C HIS A 130 2.59 -2.83 -7.39
N GLN A 131 3.29 -1.73 -7.64
CA GLN A 131 4.21 -1.58 -8.76
C GLN A 131 5.39 -2.55 -8.57
N LYS A 132 5.37 -3.67 -9.30
CA LYS A 132 6.29 -4.80 -9.12
C LYS A 132 7.75 -4.33 -8.95
N TYR A 133 8.36 -4.75 -7.84
CA TYR A 133 9.72 -4.43 -7.38
C TYR A 133 10.01 -2.97 -6.99
N GLN A 134 9.00 -2.09 -6.98
CA GLN A 134 9.20 -0.69 -6.64
C GLN A 134 8.84 -0.43 -5.19
N PHE A 135 9.88 -0.27 -4.36
CA PHE A 135 9.78 0.18 -2.99
C PHE A 135 11.08 0.85 -2.56
N ASP A 136 11.04 1.63 -1.48
CA ASP A 136 12.22 2.23 -0.87
C ASP A 136 12.15 2.12 0.67
N PRO A 137 13.05 1.38 1.32
CA PRO A 137 13.07 1.29 2.77
C PRO A 137 13.42 2.64 3.41
N VAL A 138 12.69 3.00 4.48
CA VAL A 138 12.86 4.29 5.16
C VAL A 138 12.94 4.12 6.67
N LYS A 139 13.46 5.15 7.33
CA LYS A 139 13.51 5.26 8.79
C LYS A 139 13.10 6.66 9.22
N LYS A 140 12.47 6.75 10.39
CA LYS A 140 12.12 8.04 11.03
C LYS A 140 13.26 8.44 11.95
N SER A 141 13.76 9.67 11.83
CA SER A 141 14.72 10.22 12.78
C SER A 141 14.06 10.54 14.13
N LYS A 142 14.89 10.78 15.15
CA LYS A 142 14.41 11.24 16.47
C LYS A 142 13.56 12.52 16.38
N ASN A 143 13.87 13.39 15.43
CA ASN A 143 13.15 14.65 15.19
C ASN A 143 11.90 14.45 14.30
N GLY A 144 11.48 13.20 14.06
CA GLY A 144 10.29 12.87 13.29
C GLY A 144 10.43 12.93 11.76
N ILE A 145 11.64 13.16 11.25
CA ILE A 145 11.89 13.32 9.80
C ILE A 145 12.11 11.96 9.16
N TRP A 146 11.35 11.66 8.10
CA TRP A 146 11.52 10.45 7.30
C TRP A 146 12.68 10.58 6.31
N LYS A 147 13.53 9.55 6.26
CA LYS A 147 14.66 9.45 5.31
C LYS A 147 14.85 8.02 4.84
N GLY A 148 15.47 7.85 3.67
CA GLY A 148 15.99 6.55 3.22
C GLY A 148 17.05 6.00 4.17
N LEU A 149 17.37 4.71 4.05
CA LEU A 149 18.37 4.08 4.91
C LEU A 149 19.74 4.77 4.85
N LYS A 150 20.11 5.33 3.69
CA LYS A 150 21.34 6.10 3.46
C LYS A 150 21.16 7.62 3.65
N GLY A 151 20.09 8.06 4.32
CA GLY A 151 19.84 9.46 4.65
C GLY A 151 19.22 10.31 3.54
N GLN A 152 18.85 9.72 2.40
CA GLN A 152 18.17 10.44 1.31
C GLN A 152 16.82 10.99 1.78
N SER A 153 16.42 12.16 1.25
CA SER A 153 15.06 12.67 1.48
C SER A 153 14.02 11.81 0.75
N ILE A 154 12.78 11.84 1.24
CA ILE A 154 11.64 11.15 0.60
C ILE A 154 11.42 11.66 -0.83
N GLN A 155 11.53 12.97 -1.05
CA GLN A 155 11.43 13.56 -2.39
C GLN A 155 12.50 13.02 -3.33
N LYS A 156 13.76 12.88 -2.87
CA LYS A 156 14.86 12.35 -3.69
C LYS A 156 14.62 10.89 -4.08
N LEU A 157 14.11 10.07 -3.15
CA LEU A 157 13.76 8.67 -3.44
C LEU A 157 12.62 8.59 -4.47
N PHE A 158 11.55 9.37 -4.24
CA PHE A 158 10.41 9.42 -5.15
C PHE A 158 10.81 9.88 -6.56
N ASN A 159 11.54 10.98 -6.68
CA ASN A 159 11.99 11.51 -7.97
C ASN A 159 12.87 10.50 -8.71
N LYS A 160 13.78 9.80 -8.01
CA LYS A 160 14.59 8.74 -8.62
C LYS A 160 13.72 7.62 -9.22
N LYS A 161 12.61 7.25 -8.58
CA LYS A 161 11.67 6.26 -9.12
C LYS A 161 10.87 6.82 -10.29
N LYS A 162 10.40 8.07 -10.18
CA LYS A 162 9.65 8.80 -11.20
C LYS A 162 10.45 8.95 -12.50
N GLU A 163 11.68 9.43 -12.41
CA GLU A 163 12.59 9.63 -13.57
C GLU A 163 13.20 8.31 -14.06
N GLY A 164 13.19 7.27 -13.21
CA GLY A 164 13.72 5.95 -13.53
C GLY A 164 12.63 4.97 -13.95
N VAL A 165 12.50 3.87 -13.20
CA VAL A 165 11.67 2.71 -13.58
C VAL A 165 10.20 3.06 -13.77
N LEU A 166 9.63 3.99 -13.00
CA LEU A 166 8.22 4.35 -13.17
C LEU A 166 8.00 5.19 -14.44
N GLY A 167 8.91 6.11 -14.74
CA GLY A 167 8.90 6.88 -15.99
C GLY A 167 9.08 5.97 -17.21
N ALA A 168 10.07 5.08 -17.18
CA ALA A 168 10.31 4.11 -18.26
C ALA A 168 9.14 3.13 -18.49
N ARG A 169 8.21 3.00 -17.54
CA ARG A 169 6.96 2.22 -17.68
C ARG A 169 5.79 3.04 -18.25
N GLY A 170 6.00 4.32 -18.58
CA GLY A 170 4.95 5.23 -19.04
C GLY A 170 3.94 5.58 -17.96
N ILE A 171 4.30 5.49 -16.67
CA ILE A 171 3.35 5.78 -15.58
C ILE A 171 2.93 7.25 -15.57
N PHE A 172 3.81 8.15 -16.03
CA PHE A 172 3.62 9.60 -16.00
C PHE A 172 3.33 10.21 -17.38
N ASP A 173 3.15 9.37 -18.39
CA ASP A 173 2.88 9.75 -19.78
C ASP A 173 1.37 9.80 -20.07
#